data_AF-A0A924H153-F1
#
_entry.id   AF-A0A924H153-F1
#
_cell.length_a   1.000
_cell.length_b   1.000
_cell.length_c   1.000
_cell.angle_alpha   90.00
_cell.angle_beta   90.00
_cell.angle_gamma   90.00
#
_symmetry.space_group_name_H-M   'P 1'
#
loop_
_entity.id
_entity.type
_entity.pdbx_description
1 polymer ?
#
loop_
_entity_poly.entity_id
_entity_poly.type
_entity_poly.pdbx_seq_one_letter_code
_entity_poly.pdbx_strand_id
1 'polypeptide(L)'
;MTAMKLFTFALLIAALAATGARAQSPELGPTEVQIELRPHVAAPQRELLLGDIAIVRTRDLLAIQQLVALPIGRAPRPGTDAVLRRDAIARWIRTQLGLAHSRTLWTGGGETLVRGIGSGTKDIELNRPANDPSMRAVARGEWVVLQLKAGPVELERRAQAMQDGKVGETVNVRAESGPVAARITAPGRVEATL
;
A
#
# COMPACT_ATOMS: atom_id res chain seq x y z
N MET A 1 77.58 14.43 -21.33
CA MET A 1 76.29 14.84 -21.95
C MET A 1 75.77 13.60 -22.65
N THR A 2 74.69 12.93 -22.28
CA THR A 2 73.49 13.28 -21.51
C THR A 2 72.93 11.95 -20.98
N ALA A 3 72.67 11.85 -19.68
CA ALA A 3 72.02 10.70 -19.06
C ALA A 3 70.49 10.87 -19.15
N MET A 4 69.75 9.85 -19.58
CA MET A 4 68.31 9.80 -19.34
C MET A 4 67.88 8.36 -19.04
N LYS A 5 67.47 8.16 -17.79
CA LYS A 5 66.95 6.93 -17.20
C LYS A 5 65.60 6.59 -17.82
N LEU A 6 65.39 5.36 -18.28
CA LEU A 6 64.06 4.84 -18.60
C LEU A 6 63.57 3.94 -17.46
N PHE A 7 62.48 4.37 -16.84
CA PHE A 7 61.86 3.79 -15.65
C PHE A 7 61.19 2.45 -15.97
N THR A 8 61.55 1.44 -15.18
CA THR A 8 60.89 0.14 -15.08
C THR A 8 59.50 0.32 -14.45
N PHE A 9 58.43 0.10 -15.21
CA PHE A 9 57.06 0.06 -14.67
C PHE A 9 56.74 -1.38 -14.24
N ALA A 10 56.80 -1.64 -12.93
CA ALA A 10 56.30 -2.88 -12.34
C ALA A 10 54.77 -2.86 -12.31
N LEU A 11 54.15 -3.79 -13.03
CA LEU A 11 52.71 -4.01 -13.06
C LEU A 11 52.28 -4.70 -11.76
N LEU A 12 51.69 -3.92 -10.84
CA LEU A 12 51.07 -4.43 -9.61
C LEU A 12 49.65 -4.90 -9.93
N ILE A 13 49.43 -6.22 -10.05
CA ILE A 13 48.09 -6.81 -10.13
C ILE A 13 47.53 -6.84 -8.70
N ALA A 14 46.73 -5.84 -8.34
CA ALA A 14 45.97 -5.85 -7.11
C ALA A 14 44.79 -6.83 -7.25
N ALA A 15 44.88 -7.96 -6.55
CA ALA A 15 43.77 -8.89 -6.38
C ALA A 15 42.69 -8.23 -5.50
N LEU A 16 41.58 -7.80 -6.12
CA LEU A 16 40.39 -7.37 -5.41
C LEU A 16 39.69 -8.60 -4.81
N ALA A 17 39.90 -8.83 -3.52
CA ALA A 17 39.07 -9.74 -2.74
C ALA A 17 37.65 -9.16 -2.67
N ALA A 18 36.73 -9.76 -3.42
CA ALA A 18 35.30 -9.52 -3.29
C ALA A 18 34.86 -10.01 -1.89
N THR A 19 34.96 -9.12 -0.91
CA THR A 19 34.39 -9.34 0.42
C THR A 19 32.88 -9.33 0.23
N GLY A 20 32.29 -10.52 0.19
CA GLY A 20 30.86 -10.73 0.25
C GLY A 20 30.35 -10.21 1.60
N ALA A 21 30.09 -8.92 1.67
CA ALA A 21 29.29 -8.31 2.72
C ALA A 21 27.87 -8.87 2.57
N ARG A 22 27.64 -10.03 3.19
CA ARG A 22 26.31 -10.53 3.48
C ARG A 22 25.67 -9.43 4.32
N ALA A 23 24.75 -8.66 3.73
CA ALA A 23 24.00 -7.63 4.43
C ALA A 23 23.30 -8.30 5.61
N GLN A 24 23.91 -8.23 6.79
CA GLN A 24 23.27 -8.62 8.04
C GLN A 24 22.15 -7.61 8.23
N SER A 25 20.92 -8.03 7.94
CA SER A 25 19.73 -7.27 8.31
C SER A 25 19.86 -6.94 9.79
N PRO A 26 19.79 -5.66 10.20
CA PRO A 26 19.94 -5.29 11.60
C PRO A 26 18.91 -6.06 12.42
N GLU A 27 19.39 -6.92 13.31
CA GLU A 27 18.52 -7.70 14.16
C GLU A 27 17.97 -6.76 15.25
N LEU A 28 16.68 -6.41 15.14
CA LEU A 28 16.04 -5.43 16.02
C LEU A 28 16.14 -5.84 17.48
N GLY A 29 16.64 -4.94 18.32
CA GLY A 29 16.57 -5.10 19.77
C GLY A 29 15.12 -5.19 20.28
N PRO A 30 14.87 -5.70 21.50
CA PRO A 30 13.52 -5.92 22.03
C PRO A 30 12.67 -4.64 22.15
N THR A 31 13.31 -3.46 22.22
CA THR A 31 12.65 -2.15 22.31
C THR A 31 12.92 -1.26 21.08
N GLU A 32 13.50 -1.84 20.03
CA GLU A 32 13.88 -1.13 18.83
C GLU A 32 12.74 -1.14 17.80
N VAL A 33 12.45 0.04 17.27
CA VAL A 33 11.42 0.23 16.24
C VAL A 33 12.12 0.71 14.98
N GLN A 34 12.06 -0.07 13.92
CA GLN A 34 12.48 0.39 12.61
C GLN A 34 11.30 0.93 11.82
N ILE A 35 11.46 2.14 11.29
CA ILE A 35 10.46 2.83 10.47
C ILE A 35 11.10 3.15 9.12
N GLU A 36 10.55 2.58 8.07
CA GLU A 36 10.96 2.83 6.70
C GLU A 36 9.92 3.70 6.00
N LEU A 37 10.30 4.91 5.61
CA LEU A 37 9.39 5.80 4.88
C LEU A 37 9.30 5.40 3.41
N ARG A 38 8.06 5.31 2.92
CA ARG A 38 7.80 5.13 1.49
C ARG A 38 8.07 6.44 0.75
N PRO A 39 8.75 6.43 -0.40
CA PRO A 39 9.07 7.66 -1.12
C PRO A 39 7.84 8.32 -1.75
N HIS A 40 6.84 7.53 -2.16
CA HIS A 40 5.61 8.00 -2.80
C HIS A 40 4.40 7.24 -2.28
N VAL A 41 3.31 7.95 -1.98
CA VAL A 41 2.06 7.36 -1.47
C VAL A 41 0.88 8.09 -2.09
N ALA A 42 -0.09 7.33 -2.58
CA ALA A 42 -1.40 7.87 -2.93
C ALA A 42 -2.33 7.70 -1.72
N ALA A 43 -2.87 8.81 -1.20
CA ALA A 43 -3.74 8.80 -0.04
C ALA A 43 -5.16 9.25 -0.41
N PRO A 44 -6.20 8.48 -0.06
CA PRO A 44 -7.58 8.95 -0.18
C PRO A 44 -7.81 10.13 0.76
N GLN A 45 -8.85 10.93 0.49
CA GLN A 45 -9.18 12.15 1.24
C GLN A 45 -9.74 11.82 2.64
N ARG A 46 -8.89 11.27 3.49
CA ARG A 46 -9.13 10.88 4.88
C ARG A 46 -7.95 11.28 5.77
N GLU A 47 -8.04 10.95 7.04
CA GLU A 47 -6.88 11.03 7.94
C GLU A 47 -5.79 10.07 7.50
N LEU A 48 -4.58 10.60 7.36
CA LEU A 48 -3.39 9.87 6.96
C LEU A 48 -2.75 9.25 8.19
N LEU A 49 -2.59 7.93 8.17
CA LEU A 49 -1.97 7.20 9.25
C LEU A 49 -0.49 6.96 8.96
N LEU A 50 0.31 6.70 10.00
CA LEU A 50 1.72 6.32 9.80
C LEU A 50 1.83 5.04 9.00
N GLY A 51 0.91 4.09 9.20
CA GLY A 51 0.81 2.86 8.41
C GLY A 51 0.57 3.10 6.92
N ASP A 52 -0.01 4.24 6.53
CA ASP A 52 -0.23 4.60 5.12
C ASP A 52 1.06 5.10 4.44
N ILE A 53 2.04 5.57 5.21
CA ILE A 53 3.26 6.21 4.67
C ILE A 53 4.55 5.50 4.99
N ALA A 54 4.54 4.55 5.92
CA ALA A 54 5.72 3.87 6.38
C ALA A 54 5.50 2.37 6.55
N ILE A 55 6.59 1.61 6.46
CA ILE A 55 6.65 0.22 6.92
C ILE A 55 7.26 0.26 8.32
N VAL A 56 6.54 -0.30 9.30
CA VAL A 56 6.98 -0.35 10.70
C VAL A 56 7.37 -1.78 11.04
N ARG A 57 8.55 -1.96 11.65
CA ARG A 57 9.05 -3.24 12.15
C ARG A 57 9.42 -3.08 13.62
N THR A 58 8.87 -3.94 14.47
CA THR A 58 9.17 -4.02 15.90
C THR A 58 8.82 -5.42 16.41
N ARG A 59 9.40 -5.81 17.54
CA ARG A 59 9.08 -7.05 18.25
C ARG A 59 7.92 -6.87 19.25
N ASP A 60 7.55 -5.62 19.54
CA ASP A 60 6.46 -5.27 20.45
C ASP A 60 5.14 -5.11 19.69
N LEU A 61 4.19 -6.03 19.96
CA LEU A 61 2.87 -6.04 19.34
C LEU A 61 2.03 -4.80 19.68
N LEU A 62 2.12 -4.31 20.92
CA LEU A 62 1.36 -3.14 21.33
C LEU A 62 1.91 -1.89 20.61
N ALA A 63 3.24 -1.78 20.55
CA ALA A 63 3.90 -0.68 19.86
C ALA A 63 3.56 -0.65 18.35
N ILE A 64 3.54 -1.80 17.65
CA ILE A 64 3.19 -1.78 16.22
C ILE A 64 1.73 -1.39 15.98
N GLN A 65 0.80 -1.84 16.83
CA GLN A 65 -0.61 -1.46 16.71
C GLN A 65 -0.80 0.04 16.91
N GLN A 66 -0.14 0.61 17.92
CA GLN A 66 -0.18 2.06 18.18
C GLN A 66 0.46 2.87 17.06
N LEU A 67 1.63 2.44 16.58
CA LEU A 67 2.34 3.13 15.51
C LEU A 67 1.57 3.09 14.18
N VAL A 68 1.04 1.94 13.78
CA VAL A 68 0.29 1.80 12.51
C VAL A 68 -0.98 2.64 12.52
N ALA A 69 -1.66 2.74 13.66
CA ALA A 69 -2.86 3.54 13.83
C ALA A 69 -2.59 5.02 14.13
N LEU A 70 -1.33 5.46 14.21
CA LEU A 70 -0.99 6.82 14.61
C LEU A 70 -1.41 7.83 13.52
N PRO A 71 -2.28 8.80 13.83
CA PRO A 71 -2.66 9.83 12.86
C PRO A 71 -1.49 10.81 12.65
N ILE A 72 -1.13 11.05 11.40
CA ILE A 72 -0.06 11.97 10.98
C ILE A 72 -0.63 13.32 10.52
N GLY A 73 -1.87 13.32 10.05
CA GLY A 73 -2.58 14.52 9.63
C GLY A 73 -3.64 14.22 8.59
N ARG A 74 -4.08 15.25 7.86
CA ARG A 74 -5.05 15.07 6.76
C ARG A 74 -4.31 14.83 5.45
N ALA A 75 -4.84 13.93 4.63
CA ALA A 75 -4.37 13.80 3.26
C ALA A 75 -4.56 15.12 2.48
N PRO A 76 -3.64 15.45 1.55
CA PRO A 76 -3.80 16.60 0.68
C PRO A 76 -5.05 16.48 -0.19
N ARG A 77 -5.49 17.62 -0.75
CA ARG A 77 -6.66 17.63 -1.63
C ARG A 77 -6.41 16.76 -2.87
N PRO A 78 -7.45 16.16 -3.45
CA PRO A 78 -7.32 15.44 -4.72
C PRO A 78 -6.60 16.27 -5.78
N GLY A 79 -5.61 15.67 -6.45
CA GLY A 79 -4.79 16.34 -7.47
C GLY A 79 -3.71 17.28 -6.92
N THR A 80 -3.54 17.34 -5.60
CA THR A 80 -2.43 18.07 -4.95
C THR A 80 -1.48 17.12 -4.25
N ASP A 81 -0.23 17.53 -4.15
CA ASP A 81 0.82 16.78 -3.47
C ASP A 81 1.20 17.49 -2.16
N ALA A 82 1.55 16.71 -1.14
CA ALA A 82 2.13 17.18 0.11
C ALA A 82 3.43 16.41 0.40
N VAL A 83 4.41 17.10 0.98
CA VAL A 83 5.70 16.50 1.34
C VAL A 83 5.75 16.32 2.86
N LEU A 84 5.92 15.07 3.28
CA LEU A 84 6.13 14.73 4.69
C LEU A 84 7.60 14.41 4.94
N ARG A 85 8.25 15.21 5.78
CA ARG A 85 9.65 15.03 6.14
C ARG A 85 9.82 14.08 7.31
N ARG A 86 10.85 13.23 7.25
CA ARG A 86 11.19 12.26 8.31
C ARG A 86 11.30 12.90 9.68
N ASP A 87 12.03 14.00 9.77
CA ASP A 87 12.30 14.74 11.00
C ASP A 87 11.03 15.40 11.60
N ALA A 88 10.06 15.78 10.75
CA ALA A 88 8.75 16.23 11.20
C ALA A 88 7.93 15.06 11.78
N ILE A 89 7.90 13.91 11.09
CA ILE A 89 7.21 12.70 11.56
C ILE A 89 7.86 12.19 12.85
N ALA A 90 9.19 12.14 12.93
CA ALA A 90 9.91 11.71 14.14
C ALA A 90 9.64 12.62 15.34
N ARG A 91 9.47 13.93 15.10
CA ARG A 91 9.06 14.87 16.16
C ARG A 91 7.61 14.59 16.59
N TRP A 92 6.70 14.42 15.64
CA TRP A 92 5.29 14.12 15.90
C TRP A 92 5.09 12.83 16.70
N ILE A 93 5.77 11.74 16.29
CA ILE A 93 5.74 10.44 16.99
C ILE A 93 6.19 10.58 18.45
N ARG A 94 7.29 11.30 18.70
CA ARG A 94 7.79 11.55 20.05
C ARG A 94 6.79 12.33 20.91
N THR A 95 6.13 13.33 20.33
CA THR A 95 5.11 14.13 21.01
C THR A 95 3.87 13.31 21.37
N GLN A 96 3.39 12.47 20.45
CA GLN A 96 2.14 11.72 20.63
C GLN A 96 2.29 10.50 21.53
N LEU A 97 3.37 9.74 21.36
CA LEU A 97 3.51 8.43 22.03
C LEU A 97 4.43 8.48 23.26
N GLY A 98 5.00 9.64 23.58
CA GLY A 98 5.93 9.77 24.71
C GLY A 98 7.12 8.81 24.60
N LEU A 99 7.50 8.42 23.37
CA LEU A 99 8.60 7.49 23.06
C LEU A 99 9.95 8.15 23.32
N ALA A 100 10.23 8.45 24.59
CA ALA A 100 11.51 8.95 25.05
C ALA A 100 12.57 7.84 25.13
N HIS A 101 12.16 6.56 25.14
CA HIS A 101 13.04 5.42 25.45
C HIS A 101 13.19 4.39 24.32
N SER A 102 12.38 4.44 23.26
CA SER A 102 12.49 3.51 22.14
C SER A 102 13.50 4.03 21.12
N ARG A 103 14.52 3.22 20.79
CA ARG A 103 15.44 3.54 19.68
C ARG A 103 14.67 3.41 18.37
N THR A 104 14.40 4.53 17.72
CA THR A 104 13.78 4.55 16.40
C THR A 104 14.85 4.55 15.32
N LEU A 105 14.96 3.46 14.57
CA LEU A 105 15.87 3.34 13.44
C LEU A 105 15.13 3.72 12.16
N TRP A 106 15.58 4.78 11.49
CA TRP A 106 14.91 5.30 10.30
C TRP A 106 15.63 4.84 9.03
N THR A 107 14.90 4.18 8.13
CA THR A 107 15.37 3.75 6.80
C THR A 107 14.49 4.34 5.69
N GLY A 108 14.92 4.19 4.43
CA GLY A 108 14.20 4.73 3.26
C GLY A 108 14.48 6.21 2.99
N GLY A 109 13.53 6.89 2.36
CA GLY A 109 13.65 8.30 1.97
C GLY A 109 13.68 9.28 3.16
N GLY A 110 14.30 10.45 2.97
CA GLY A 110 14.20 11.56 3.93
C GLY A 110 12.83 12.24 3.93
N GLU A 111 12.03 11.96 2.91
CA GLU A 111 10.71 12.50 2.69
C GLU A 111 9.78 11.50 2.00
N THR A 112 8.49 11.70 2.19
CA THR A 112 7.41 10.99 1.51
C THR A 112 6.56 12.00 0.76
N LEU A 113 6.42 11.83 -0.55
CA LEU A 113 5.47 12.57 -1.36
C LEU A 113 4.10 11.89 -1.27
N VAL A 114 3.15 12.57 -0.66
CA VAL A 114 1.78 12.14 -0.53
C VAL A 114 0.95 12.82 -1.59
N ARG A 115 0.42 12.04 -2.53
CA ARG A 115 -0.53 12.53 -3.53
C ARG A 115 -1.94 12.32 -3.03
N GLY A 116 -2.72 13.40 -3.00
CA GLY A 116 -4.14 13.33 -2.72
C GLY A 116 -4.82 12.69 -3.92
N ILE A 117 -5.37 11.50 -3.73
CA ILE A 117 -6.27 10.90 -4.71
C ILE A 117 -7.70 11.20 -4.27
N GLY A 118 -8.56 11.49 -5.26
CA GLY A 118 -10.00 11.55 -5.00
C GLY A 118 -10.41 10.30 -4.25
N SER A 119 -11.17 10.47 -3.17
CA SER A 119 -11.87 9.36 -2.53
C SER A 119 -12.92 8.85 -3.52
N GLY A 120 -12.49 8.05 -4.50
CA GLY A 120 -13.38 7.25 -5.33
C GLY A 120 -14.09 6.16 -4.52
N THR A 121 -14.43 6.42 -3.26
CA THR A 121 -15.11 5.51 -2.34
C THR A 121 -16.29 6.17 -1.61
N LYS A 122 -16.70 7.37 -2.01
CA LYS A 122 -18.09 7.84 -1.82
C LYS A 122 -18.70 8.61 -3.00
N ASP A 123 -17.94 8.78 -4.10
CA ASP A 123 -18.44 9.30 -5.39
C ASP A 123 -18.33 8.24 -6.53
N ILE A 124 -18.33 6.94 -6.20
CA ILE A 124 -18.65 5.91 -7.22
C ILE A 124 -20.15 5.95 -7.59
N GLU A 125 -20.95 6.73 -6.87
CA GLU A 125 -22.38 6.93 -7.06
C GLU A 125 -22.68 8.43 -7.02
N LEU A 126 -22.42 9.18 -8.11
CA LEU A 126 -23.20 10.40 -8.49
C LEU A 126 -22.72 11.12 -9.77
N ASN A 127 -21.61 10.73 -10.43
CA ASN A 127 -21.28 11.33 -11.73
C ASN A 127 -20.57 10.40 -12.73
N ARG A 128 -20.91 9.12 -12.72
CA ARG A 128 -20.76 8.27 -13.91
C ARG A 128 -22.11 8.34 -14.62
N PRO A 129 -22.21 8.60 -15.94
CA PRO A 129 -23.50 8.67 -16.61
C PRO A 129 -24.29 7.42 -16.25
N ALA A 130 -25.35 7.62 -15.46
CA ALA A 130 -26.36 6.62 -15.28
C ALA A 130 -26.87 6.30 -16.69
N ASN A 131 -26.84 5.02 -17.04
CA ASN A 131 -27.51 4.48 -18.19
C ASN A 131 -26.80 4.70 -19.54
N ASP A 132 -25.79 3.87 -19.82
CA ASP A 132 -25.75 3.23 -21.13
C ASP A 132 -26.36 1.82 -21.00
N PRO A 133 -27.69 1.65 -21.22
CA PRO A 133 -28.38 0.37 -21.09
C PRO A 133 -27.97 -0.65 -22.18
N SER A 134 -27.01 -0.31 -23.05
CA SER A 134 -26.53 -1.15 -24.14
C SER A 134 -25.23 -1.91 -23.85
N MET A 135 -24.50 -1.59 -22.77
CA MET A 135 -23.29 -2.32 -22.40
C MET A 135 -23.58 -3.41 -21.38
N ARG A 136 -23.42 -4.66 -21.83
CA ARG A 136 -23.33 -5.86 -21.00
C ARG A 136 -22.35 -5.60 -19.84
N ALA A 137 -22.83 -5.69 -18.60
CA ALA A 137 -22.01 -5.42 -17.42
C ALA A 137 -21.24 -6.66 -16.95
N VAL A 138 -21.80 -7.83 -17.21
CA VAL A 138 -21.20 -9.13 -16.90
C VAL A 138 -21.49 -10.09 -18.05
N ALA A 139 -20.48 -10.82 -18.52
CA ALA A 139 -20.62 -11.90 -19.49
C ALA A 139 -20.60 -13.28 -18.80
N ARG A 140 -21.33 -14.25 -19.35
CA ARG A 140 -21.23 -15.65 -18.96
C ARG A 140 -19.78 -16.12 -19.09
N GLY A 141 -19.28 -16.76 -18.05
CA GLY A 141 -17.91 -17.25 -17.95
C GLY A 141 -16.92 -16.21 -17.42
N GLU A 142 -17.31 -14.95 -17.29
CA GLU A 142 -16.48 -13.88 -16.74
C GLU A 142 -16.27 -14.05 -15.24
N TRP A 143 -15.05 -13.76 -14.78
CA TRP A 143 -14.74 -13.72 -13.36
C TRP A 143 -15.18 -12.38 -12.79
N VAL A 144 -16.09 -12.45 -11.83
CA VAL A 144 -16.66 -11.29 -11.15
C VAL A 144 -16.28 -11.28 -9.67
N VAL A 145 -16.26 -10.09 -9.09
CA VAL A 145 -16.12 -9.88 -7.65
C VAL A 145 -17.49 -10.02 -7.00
N LEU A 146 -17.67 -11.05 -6.18
CA LEU A 146 -18.86 -11.31 -5.38
C LEU A 146 -18.68 -10.71 -3.98
N GLN A 147 -19.52 -9.74 -3.63
CA GLN A 147 -19.67 -9.23 -2.27
C GLN A 147 -20.81 -9.95 -1.57
N LEU A 148 -20.51 -10.61 -0.46
CA LEU A 148 -21.50 -11.25 0.40
C LEU A 148 -21.72 -10.36 1.61
N LYS A 149 -22.96 -9.94 1.85
CA LYS A 149 -23.34 -9.17 3.04
C LYS A 149 -24.21 -10.01 3.96
N ALA A 150 -23.75 -10.16 5.21
CA ALA A 150 -24.48 -10.81 6.29
C ALA A 150 -24.41 -9.93 7.55
N GLY A 151 -25.41 -9.08 7.74
CA GLY A 151 -25.42 -8.10 8.83
C GLY A 151 -24.21 -7.15 8.78
N PRO A 152 -23.37 -7.09 9.84
CA PRO A 152 -22.20 -6.21 9.87
C PRO A 152 -20.97 -6.77 9.13
N VAL A 153 -21.04 -8.00 8.61
CA VAL A 153 -19.91 -8.67 7.95
C VAL A 153 -20.07 -8.57 6.44
N GLU A 154 -19.04 -8.04 5.77
CA GLU A 154 -18.89 -8.02 4.33
C GLU A 154 -17.70 -8.88 3.91
N LEU A 155 -17.92 -9.76 2.92
CA LEU A 155 -16.91 -10.67 2.42
C LEU A 155 -16.79 -10.53 0.91
N GLU A 156 -15.58 -10.25 0.42
CA GLU A 156 -15.28 -10.15 -1.00
C GLU A 156 -14.63 -11.46 -1.51
N ARG A 157 -15.18 -12.03 -2.58
CA ARG A 157 -14.67 -13.25 -3.23
C ARG A 157 -14.71 -13.14 -4.75
N ARG A 158 -14.05 -14.06 -5.44
CA ARG A 158 -14.20 -14.24 -6.89
C ARG A 158 -15.23 -15.32 -7.18
N ALA A 159 -16.10 -15.07 -8.14
CA ALA A 159 -17.07 -16.03 -8.65
C ALA A 159 -17.11 -15.94 -10.17
N GLN A 160 -17.53 -17.02 -10.83
CA GLN A 160 -17.71 -17.02 -12.28
C GLN A 160 -19.17 -16.75 -12.62
N ALA A 161 -19.45 -15.76 -13.46
CA ALA A 161 -20.81 -15.50 -13.91
C ALA A 161 -21.34 -16.66 -14.76
N MET A 162 -22.54 -17.17 -14.45
CA MET A 162 -23.16 -18.27 -15.20
C MET A 162 -24.06 -17.77 -16.33
N GLN A 163 -24.41 -16.49 -16.33
CA GLN A 163 -25.22 -15.86 -17.36
C GLN A 163 -24.77 -14.42 -17.59
N ASP A 164 -25.09 -13.89 -18.76
CA ASP A 164 -24.92 -12.48 -19.05
C ASP A 164 -25.88 -11.66 -18.19
N GLY A 165 -25.51 -10.42 -17.89
CA GLY A 165 -26.42 -9.50 -17.20
C GLY A 165 -25.98 -8.05 -17.27
N LYS A 166 -26.94 -7.17 -16.99
CA LYS A 166 -26.76 -5.71 -16.90
C LYS A 166 -26.72 -5.28 -15.45
N VAL A 167 -26.16 -4.09 -15.20
CA VAL A 167 -26.18 -3.50 -13.85
C VAL A 167 -27.63 -3.39 -13.35
N GLY A 168 -27.87 -3.86 -12.12
CA GLY A 168 -29.18 -3.91 -11.47
C GLY A 168 -29.88 -5.27 -11.59
N GLU A 169 -29.51 -6.13 -12.54
CA GLU A 169 -30.09 -7.46 -12.71
C GLU A 169 -29.50 -8.49 -11.73
N THR A 170 -30.29 -9.49 -11.36
CA THR A 170 -29.82 -10.62 -10.56
C THR A 170 -29.33 -11.73 -11.48
N VAL A 171 -28.08 -12.14 -11.30
CA VAL A 171 -27.45 -13.23 -12.06
C VAL A 171 -26.98 -14.36 -11.16
N ASN A 172 -27.04 -15.58 -11.67
CA ASN A 172 -26.39 -16.71 -11.01
C ASN A 172 -24.88 -16.64 -11.25
N VAL A 173 -24.11 -16.72 -10.18
CA VAL A 173 -22.66 -16.83 -10.20
C VAL A 173 -22.23 -18.11 -9.51
N ARG A 174 -21.20 -18.76 -10.04
CA ARG A 174 -20.58 -19.95 -9.44
C ARG A 174 -19.44 -19.50 -8.53
N ALA A 175 -19.67 -19.56 -7.24
CA ALA A 175 -18.61 -19.46 -6.24
C ALA A 175 -18.05 -20.86 -5.93
N GLU A 176 -16.96 -20.93 -5.16
CA GLU A 176 -16.39 -22.19 -4.68
C GLU A 176 -17.39 -23.03 -3.87
N SER A 177 -18.31 -22.36 -3.17
CA SER A 177 -19.36 -22.98 -2.37
C SER A 177 -20.58 -23.44 -3.17
N GLY A 178 -20.64 -23.14 -4.47
CA GLY A 178 -21.77 -23.46 -5.35
C GLY A 178 -22.39 -22.24 -6.05
N PRO A 179 -23.54 -22.42 -6.73
CA PRO A 179 -24.25 -21.34 -7.40
C PRO A 179 -24.89 -20.39 -6.38
N VAL A 180 -24.74 -19.08 -6.60
CA VAL A 180 -25.26 -18.00 -5.76
C VAL A 180 -25.98 -17.00 -6.66
N ALA A 181 -27.20 -16.60 -6.29
CA ALA A 181 -27.90 -15.51 -6.96
C ALA A 181 -27.40 -14.17 -6.42
N ALA A 182 -26.83 -13.34 -7.29
CA ALA A 182 -26.22 -12.07 -6.92
C ALA A 182 -26.67 -10.94 -7.86
N ARG A 183 -26.96 -9.76 -7.32
CA ARG A 183 -27.31 -8.57 -8.09
C ARG A 183 -26.05 -7.92 -8.65
N ILE A 184 -26.02 -7.59 -9.93
CA ILE A 184 -24.91 -6.87 -10.55
C ILE A 184 -24.94 -5.42 -10.05
N THR A 185 -23.88 -4.99 -9.36
CA THR A 185 -23.77 -3.62 -8.83
C THR A 185 -22.89 -2.74 -9.70
N ALA A 186 -21.94 -3.34 -10.43
CA ALA A 186 -21.10 -2.66 -11.41
C ALA A 186 -20.56 -3.68 -12.42
N PRO A 187 -19.96 -3.24 -13.55
CA PRO A 187 -19.26 -4.16 -14.43
C PRO A 187 -18.21 -4.99 -13.67
N GLY A 188 -18.27 -6.31 -13.83
CA GLY A 188 -17.40 -7.24 -13.10
C GLY A 188 -17.63 -7.34 -11.58
N ARG A 189 -18.70 -6.75 -11.03
CA ARG A 189 -19.03 -6.80 -9.58
C ARG A 189 -20.49 -7.18 -9.34
N VAL A 190 -20.69 -8.10 -8.40
CA VAL A 190 -22.00 -8.60 -7.99
C VAL A 190 -22.11 -8.65 -6.48
N GLU A 191 -23.31 -8.51 -5.94
CA GLU A 191 -23.61 -8.54 -4.51
C GLU A 191 -24.69 -9.57 -4.20
N ALA A 192 -24.52 -10.36 -3.14
CA ALA A 192 -25.53 -11.25 -2.60
C ALA A 192 -25.71 -11.03 -1.10
N THR A 193 -26.97 -11.02 -0.67
CA THR A 193 -27.35 -11.05 0.74
C THR A 193 -27.58 -12.49 1.15
N LEU A 194 -26.95 -12.92 2.25
CA LEU A 194 -27.15 -14.23 2.85
C LEU A 194 -28.18 -14.18 3.98
#